data_AF-A0AAU6X5M7-F1
#
_entry.id   AF-A0AAU6X5M7-F1
#
_cell.length_a   1.000
_cell.length_b   1.000
_cell.length_c   1.000
_cell.angle_alpha   90.00
_cell.angle_beta   90.00
_cell.angle_gamma   90.00
#
_symmetry.space_group_name_H-M   'P 1'
#
loop_
_entity.id
_entity.type
_entity.pdbx_description
1 polymer ?
#
loop_
_entity_poly.entity_id
_entity_poly.type
_entity_poly.pdbx_seq_one_letter_code
_entity_poly.pdbx_strand_id
1 'polypeptide(L)'
;MESLLLNLQSKNQITDYMKDNHMVAYERGIFQEMIAAIKAKDQQQLDWFRSFGDSFRKITMNVYAYRKGLEFGFTEISFDKYDWFTRPVFLDREELVFGDKLHCGNHSLIYLGRGANHIWTYGMNYSYGVAGGCYGLSVYGKQFGSRDAAFNHALNELKSMMTKKLGSTDTTNDKQPVIIATLREIEKTQVNMIQLSLF
;
A
#
# COMPACT_ATOMS: atom_id res chain seq x y z
N MET A 1 29.51 3.54 11.96
CA MET A 1 28.59 2.42 12.26
C MET A 1 29.12 1.25 11.44
N GLU A 2 29.59 0.18 12.07
CA GLU A 2 30.12 -0.97 11.33
C GLU A 2 29.02 -1.53 10.43
N SER A 3 29.31 -1.69 9.14
CA SER A 3 28.41 -2.35 8.19
C SER A 3 28.22 -3.79 8.65
N LEU A 4 26.97 -4.23 8.79
CA LEU A 4 26.69 -5.63 9.05
C LEU A 4 27.21 -6.47 7.87
N LEU A 5 28.07 -7.43 8.15
CA LEU A 5 28.48 -8.42 7.16
C LEU A 5 27.70 -9.71 7.42
N LEU A 6 26.50 -9.82 6.83
CA LEU A 6 25.66 -11.02 6.93
C LEU A 6 26.39 -12.22 6.28
N ASN A 7 26.70 -13.24 7.09
CA ASN A 7 27.44 -14.44 6.70
C ASN A 7 27.06 -15.64 7.59
N LEU A 8 27.74 -16.77 7.38
CA LEU A 8 27.52 -18.02 8.12
C LEU A 8 27.80 -17.92 9.64
N GLN A 9 28.47 -16.88 10.10
CA GLN A 9 28.79 -16.63 11.50
C GLN A 9 27.82 -15.63 12.16
N SER A 10 26.92 -15.00 11.40
CA SER A 10 26.02 -13.93 11.91
C SER A 10 24.88 -14.42 12.81
N LYS A 11 24.78 -15.71 13.13
CA LYS A 11 23.64 -16.27 13.88
C LYS A 11 23.40 -15.57 15.22
N ASN A 12 24.46 -15.36 16.01
CA ASN A 12 24.35 -14.72 17.33
C ASN A 12 23.92 -13.25 17.18
N GLN A 13 24.49 -12.54 16.21
CA GLN A 13 24.09 -11.15 15.91
C GLN A 13 22.61 -11.04 15.56
N ILE A 14 22.07 -11.99 14.77
CA ILE A 14 20.64 -12.04 14.45
C ILE A 14 19.82 -12.30 15.71
N THR A 15 20.19 -13.28 16.54
CA THR A 15 19.41 -13.63 17.73
C THR A 15 19.42 -12.52 18.78
N ASP A 16 20.55 -11.84 18.96
CA ASP A 16 20.68 -10.70 19.87
C ASP A 16 19.84 -9.53 19.35
N TYR A 17 19.94 -9.22 18.05
CA TYR A 17 19.11 -8.19 17.42
C TYR A 17 17.61 -8.47 17.59
N MET A 18 17.16 -9.71 17.39
CA MET A 18 15.77 -10.11 17.58
C MET A 18 15.30 -10.01 19.05
N LYS A 19 16.21 -10.21 20.01
CA LYS A 19 15.91 -10.12 21.44
C LYS A 19 15.79 -8.67 21.91
N ASP A 20 16.67 -7.81 21.40
CA ASP A 20 16.77 -6.42 21.82
C ASP A 20 15.73 -5.50 21.18
N ASN A 21 14.97 -6.00 20.20
CA ASN A 21 14.02 -5.21 19.42
C ASN A 21 12.64 -5.88 19.36
N HIS A 22 11.58 -5.06 19.31
CA HIS A 22 10.20 -5.55 19.17
C HIS A 22 9.88 -5.93 17.72
N MET A 23 10.13 -7.18 17.38
CA MET A 23 9.91 -7.70 16.03
C MET A 23 8.43 -7.84 15.67
N VAL A 24 8.03 -7.34 14.50
CA VAL A 24 6.73 -7.68 13.89
C VAL A 24 6.80 -9.01 13.13
N ALA A 25 5.64 -9.59 12.78
CA ALA A 25 5.57 -10.96 12.27
C ALA A 25 6.42 -11.20 11.01
N TYR A 26 6.41 -10.28 10.04
CA TYR A 26 7.20 -10.44 8.81
C TYR A 26 8.70 -10.36 9.06
N GLU A 27 9.16 -9.49 9.98
CA GLU A 27 10.58 -9.39 10.36
C GLU A 27 11.06 -10.69 10.99
N ARG A 28 10.27 -11.26 11.92
CA ARG A 28 10.59 -12.57 12.53
C ARG A 28 10.72 -13.65 11.47
N GLY A 29 9.81 -13.70 10.51
CA GLY A 29 9.87 -14.67 9.40
C GLY A 29 11.15 -14.53 8.60
N ILE A 30 11.50 -13.31 8.20
CA ILE A 30 12.73 -13.04 7.43
C ILE A 30 13.99 -13.42 8.23
N PHE A 31 14.08 -13.08 9.52
CA PHE A 31 15.22 -13.49 10.34
C PHE A 31 15.30 -15.01 10.54
N GLN A 32 14.16 -15.69 10.69
CA GLN A 32 14.13 -17.14 10.77
C GLN A 32 14.64 -17.80 9.49
N GLU A 33 14.33 -17.24 8.33
CA GLU A 33 14.88 -17.69 7.05
C GLU A 33 16.40 -17.50 6.98
N MET A 34 16.92 -16.35 7.42
CA MET A 34 18.37 -16.13 7.51
C MET A 34 19.05 -17.13 8.45
N ILE A 35 18.46 -17.40 9.61
CA ILE A 35 18.98 -18.40 10.56
C ILE A 35 18.93 -19.82 9.94
N ALA A 36 17.90 -20.14 9.18
CA ALA A 36 17.78 -21.41 8.47
C ALA A 36 18.89 -21.56 7.41
N ALA A 37 19.13 -20.51 6.61
CA ALA A 37 20.22 -20.46 5.63
C ALA A 37 21.59 -20.69 6.28
N ILE A 38 21.85 -20.05 7.42
CA ILE A 38 23.10 -20.26 8.20
C ILE A 38 23.24 -21.73 8.63
N LYS A 39 22.17 -22.34 9.18
CA LYS A 39 22.19 -23.74 9.62
C LYS A 39 22.43 -24.70 8.45
N ALA A 40 21.88 -24.40 7.28
CA ALA A 40 22.05 -25.17 6.06
C ALA A 40 23.39 -24.93 5.36
N LYS A 41 24.20 -23.97 5.83
CA LYS A 41 25.40 -23.47 5.15
C LYS A 41 25.12 -22.93 3.74
N ASP A 42 23.94 -22.36 3.55
CA ASP A 42 23.50 -21.79 2.27
C ASP A 42 24.05 -20.36 2.10
N GLN A 43 25.24 -20.26 1.51
CA GLN A 43 25.87 -18.97 1.24
C GLN A 43 25.09 -18.17 0.18
N GLN A 44 24.49 -18.83 -0.80
CA GLN A 44 23.78 -18.17 -1.90
C GLN A 44 22.54 -17.43 -1.37
N GLN A 45 21.77 -18.06 -0.48
CA GLN A 45 20.62 -17.42 0.13
C GLN A 45 21.03 -16.25 1.04
N LEU A 46 22.14 -16.35 1.76
CA LEU A 46 22.65 -15.24 2.57
C LEU A 46 23.18 -14.08 1.72
N ASP A 47 23.83 -14.38 0.60
CA ASP A 47 24.27 -13.37 -0.36
C ASP A 47 23.08 -12.63 -0.98
N TRP A 48 21.98 -13.35 -1.25
CA TRP A 48 20.73 -12.76 -1.68
C TRP A 48 20.15 -11.82 -0.61
N PHE A 49 20.06 -12.23 0.65
CA PHE A 49 19.61 -11.32 1.72
C PHE A 49 20.52 -10.09 1.86
N ARG A 50 21.84 -10.29 1.78
CA ARG A 50 22.83 -9.23 1.87
C ARG A 50 22.71 -8.20 0.74
N SER A 51 22.21 -8.59 -0.43
CA SER A 51 22.01 -7.64 -1.53
C SER A 51 20.89 -6.63 -1.28
N PHE A 52 20.07 -6.81 -0.24
CA PHE A 52 18.98 -5.88 0.13
C PHE A 52 19.39 -4.81 1.14
N GLY A 53 20.63 -4.81 1.65
CA GLY A 53 21.11 -3.74 2.51
C GLY A 53 22.30 -4.10 3.39
N ASP A 54 22.83 -3.07 4.03
CA ASP A 54 24.03 -3.09 4.90
C ASP A 54 23.72 -3.30 6.40
N SER A 55 22.46 -3.48 6.75
CA SER A 55 21.97 -3.59 8.12
C SER A 55 20.73 -4.47 8.17
N PHE A 56 20.51 -5.13 9.31
CA PHE A 56 19.34 -6.00 9.51
C PHE A 56 18.03 -5.27 9.20
N ARG A 57 17.91 -4.01 9.63
CA ARG A 57 16.73 -3.17 9.35
C ARG A 57 16.53 -2.92 7.86
N LYS A 58 17.57 -2.49 7.13
CA LYS A 58 17.44 -2.26 5.67
C LYS A 58 17.07 -3.56 4.97
N ILE A 59 17.76 -4.66 5.30
CA ILE A 59 17.50 -5.96 4.68
C ILE A 59 16.04 -6.39 4.91
N THR A 60 15.55 -6.41 6.15
CA THR A 60 14.18 -6.87 6.43
C THR A 60 13.13 -6.00 5.75
N MET A 61 13.28 -4.67 5.80
CA MET A 61 12.35 -3.74 5.17
C MET A 61 12.33 -3.87 3.65
N ASN A 62 13.50 -3.93 3.01
CA ASN A 62 13.61 -4.02 1.56
C ASN A 62 13.16 -5.39 1.04
N VAL A 63 13.51 -6.49 1.72
CA VAL A 63 13.02 -7.84 1.39
C VAL A 63 11.50 -7.90 1.50
N TYR A 64 10.93 -7.32 2.56
CA TYR A 64 9.48 -7.29 2.72
C TYR A 64 8.82 -6.47 1.62
N ALA A 65 9.34 -5.29 1.29
CA ALA A 65 8.84 -4.45 0.21
C ALA A 65 8.88 -5.17 -1.15
N TYR A 66 9.99 -5.85 -1.45
CA TYR A 66 10.14 -6.67 -2.65
C TYR A 66 9.11 -7.80 -2.71
N ARG A 67 8.96 -8.57 -1.63
CA ARG A 67 7.98 -9.67 -1.57
C ARG A 67 6.55 -9.19 -1.75
N LYS A 68 6.19 -8.04 -1.19
CA LYS A 68 4.88 -7.41 -1.43
C LYS A 68 4.73 -6.94 -2.88
N GLY A 69 5.81 -6.46 -3.51
CA GLY A 69 5.84 -6.16 -4.94
C GLY A 69 5.58 -7.39 -5.81
N LEU A 70 6.15 -8.55 -5.46
CA LEU A 70 5.93 -9.81 -6.18
C LEU A 70 4.47 -10.25 -6.21
N GLU A 71 3.69 -9.96 -5.16
CA GLU A 71 2.25 -10.25 -5.15
C GLU A 71 1.48 -9.48 -6.24
N PHE A 72 2.03 -8.36 -6.72
CA PHE A 72 1.53 -7.58 -7.87
C PHE A 72 2.32 -7.85 -9.17
N GLY A 73 3.18 -8.87 -9.19
CA GLY A 73 3.97 -9.26 -10.35
C GLY A 73 5.18 -8.36 -10.62
N PHE A 74 5.55 -7.46 -9.70
CA PHE A 74 6.75 -6.65 -9.86
C PHE A 74 7.98 -7.46 -9.43
N THR A 75 8.84 -7.79 -10.40
CA THR A 75 10.02 -8.65 -10.19
C THR A 75 11.34 -7.88 -10.19
N GLU A 76 11.33 -6.61 -10.57
CA GLU A 76 12.55 -5.78 -10.60
C GLU A 76 13.06 -5.53 -9.17
N ILE A 77 14.36 -5.71 -8.98
CA ILE A 77 15.05 -5.32 -7.75
C ILE A 77 15.90 -4.10 -8.07
N SER A 78 15.51 -2.96 -7.52
CA SER A 78 16.24 -1.70 -7.66
C SER A 78 16.19 -0.92 -6.34
N PHE A 79 17.19 -0.08 -6.10
CA PHE A 79 17.35 0.70 -4.87
C PHE A 79 17.58 2.17 -5.19
N ASP A 80 17.11 3.06 -4.32
CA ASP A 80 17.36 4.49 -4.44
C ASP A 80 18.77 4.87 -3.95
N LYS A 81 19.11 6.16 -4.01
CA LYS A 81 20.42 6.68 -3.57
C LYS A 81 20.73 6.50 -2.08
N TYR A 82 19.78 6.01 -1.28
CA TYR A 82 19.91 5.73 0.15
C TYR A 82 19.79 4.23 0.46
N ASP A 83 19.88 3.37 -0.56
CA ASP A 83 19.73 1.91 -0.50
C ASP A 83 18.33 1.44 -0.05
N TRP A 84 17.30 2.27 -0.19
CA TRP A 84 15.92 1.82 0.02
C TRP A 84 15.35 1.21 -1.25
N PHE A 85 14.57 0.14 -1.10
CA PHE A 85 13.94 -0.53 -2.22
C PHE A 85 13.05 0.44 -3.00
N THR A 86 13.29 0.53 -4.31
CA THR A 86 12.57 1.45 -5.18
C THR A 86 11.12 1.01 -5.28
N ARG A 87 10.20 1.96 -5.05
CA ARG A 87 8.78 1.67 -5.10
C ARG A 87 8.37 1.32 -6.53
N PRO A 88 7.70 0.18 -6.77
CA PRO A 88 7.20 -0.13 -8.11
C PRO A 88 6.10 0.85 -8.51
N VAL A 89 6.01 1.11 -9.82
CA VAL A 89 4.99 1.98 -10.41
C VAL A 89 3.84 1.11 -10.92
N PHE A 90 2.64 1.35 -10.40
CA PHE A 90 1.44 0.68 -10.89
C PHE A 90 1.14 1.06 -12.35
N LEU A 91 0.65 0.08 -13.10
CA LEU A 91 0.19 0.20 -14.48
C LEU A 91 -1.29 0.64 -14.49
N ASP A 92 -1.78 1.05 -15.66
CA ASP A 92 -3.19 1.42 -15.92
C ASP A 92 -3.78 2.29 -14.81
N ARG A 93 -3.03 3.34 -14.44
CA ARG A 93 -3.41 4.23 -13.35
C ARG A 93 -4.59 5.09 -13.76
N GLU A 94 -5.61 5.09 -12.92
CA GLU A 94 -6.80 5.91 -13.11
C GLU A 94 -7.02 6.80 -11.89
N GLU A 95 -7.60 7.97 -12.13
CA GLU A 95 -8.03 8.91 -11.11
C GLU A 95 -9.51 9.25 -11.33
N LEU A 96 -10.32 9.02 -10.32
CA LEU A 96 -11.78 9.18 -10.36
C LEU A 96 -12.19 10.20 -9.31
N VAL A 97 -12.85 11.27 -9.74
CA VAL A 97 -13.17 12.45 -8.91
C VAL A 97 -14.62 12.45 -8.48
N PHE A 98 -14.88 12.63 -7.18
CA PHE A 98 -16.21 12.64 -6.57
C PHE A 98 -16.43 13.92 -5.77
N GLY A 99 -17.56 14.60 -5.98
CA GLY A 99 -17.90 15.86 -5.30
C GLY A 99 -17.62 17.09 -6.14
N ASP A 100 -17.31 18.21 -5.48
CA ASP A 100 -17.18 19.51 -6.14
C ASP A 100 -15.78 19.69 -6.77
N LYS A 101 -15.75 19.63 -8.09
CA LYS A 101 -14.52 19.73 -8.91
C LYS A 101 -14.02 21.17 -9.06
N LEU A 102 -14.84 22.17 -8.75
CA LEU A 102 -14.51 23.59 -8.97
C LEU A 102 -13.63 24.15 -7.86
N HIS A 103 -13.71 23.58 -6.65
CA HIS A 103 -12.98 24.07 -5.49
C HIS A 103 -11.95 23.04 -5.02
N CYS A 104 -10.69 23.48 -4.93
CA CYS A 104 -9.61 22.66 -4.41
C CYS A 104 -9.93 22.22 -2.97
N GLY A 105 -9.77 20.93 -2.68
CA GLY A 105 -10.05 20.36 -1.37
C GLY A 105 -11.52 20.07 -1.07
N ASN A 106 -12.46 20.32 -1.99
CA ASN A 106 -13.89 19.99 -1.82
C ASN A 106 -14.34 18.75 -2.63
N HIS A 107 -13.38 17.95 -3.10
CA HIS A 107 -13.66 16.69 -3.76
C HIS A 107 -12.81 15.57 -3.15
N SER A 108 -13.27 14.35 -3.37
CA SER A 108 -12.56 13.11 -3.06
C SER A 108 -12.07 12.47 -4.35
N LEU A 109 -10.99 11.71 -4.26
CA LEU A 109 -10.34 11.00 -5.36
C LEU A 109 -10.25 9.52 -5.02
N ILE A 110 -10.59 8.65 -5.97
CA ILE A 110 -10.23 7.24 -5.96
C ILE A 110 -9.16 7.04 -7.03
N TYR A 111 -8.06 6.42 -6.63
CA TYR A 111 -7.01 6.00 -7.55
C TYR A 111 -7.14 4.51 -7.79
N LEU A 112 -7.09 4.05 -9.04
CA LEU A 112 -6.95 2.63 -9.35
C LEU A 112 -5.56 2.39 -9.93
N GLY A 113 -5.02 1.20 -9.69
CA GLY A 113 -3.75 0.78 -10.27
C GLY A 113 -3.67 -0.73 -10.39
N ARG A 114 -3.03 -1.18 -11.46
CA ARG A 114 -2.86 -2.59 -11.79
C ARG A 114 -1.39 -3.01 -11.67
N GLY A 115 -1.15 -4.17 -11.09
CA GLY A 115 0.14 -4.86 -11.10
C GLY A 115 0.45 -5.47 -12.47
N ALA A 116 1.70 -5.88 -12.68
CA ALA A 116 2.13 -6.56 -13.90
C ALA A 116 1.38 -7.89 -14.11
N ASN A 117 0.98 -8.56 -13.03
CA ASN A 117 0.21 -9.81 -13.04
C ASN A 117 -1.33 -9.61 -13.07
N HIS A 118 -1.81 -8.42 -13.46
CA HIS A 118 -3.23 -8.06 -13.50
C HIS A 118 -3.98 -8.02 -12.17
N ILE A 119 -3.28 -8.08 -11.03
CA ILE A 119 -3.89 -7.80 -9.72
C ILE A 119 -4.10 -6.30 -9.57
N TRP A 120 -5.30 -5.90 -9.16
CA TRP A 120 -5.68 -4.51 -8.97
C TRP A 120 -5.63 -4.10 -7.49
N THR A 121 -5.36 -2.82 -7.25
CA THR A 121 -5.53 -2.17 -5.94
C THR A 121 -6.05 -0.75 -6.14
N TYR A 122 -6.32 -0.06 -5.03
CA TYR A 122 -6.78 1.33 -5.04
C TYR A 122 -6.07 2.15 -3.97
N GLY A 123 -6.06 3.47 -4.20
CA GLY A 123 -5.76 4.48 -3.20
C GLY A 123 -6.95 5.43 -3.09
N MET A 124 -6.96 6.27 -2.07
CA MET A 124 -8.03 7.24 -1.87
C MET A 124 -7.51 8.53 -1.27
N ASN A 125 -8.10 9.65 -1.71
CA ASN A 125 -8.07 10.91 -1.00
C ASN A 125 -9.53 11.27 -0.71
N TYR A 126 -9.93 11.35 0.56
CA TYR A 126 -11.29 11.72 0.92
C TYR A 126 -11.29 13.07 1.64
N SER A 127 -12.24 13.92 1.27
CA SER A 127 -12.40 15.24 1.86
C SER A 127 -13.80 15.44 2.42
N TYR A 128 -13.86 15.94 3.64
CA TYR A 128 -15.07 16.48 4.27
C TYR A 128 -15.12 18.01 4.17
N GLY A 129 -14.19 18.63 3.42
CA GLY A 129 -14.14 20.06 3.10
C GLY A 129 -13.11 20.87 3.91
N VAL A 130 -12.75 20.44 5.12
CA VAL A 130 -11.59 20.95 5.88
C VAL A 130 -10.82 19.79 6.50
N ALA A 131 -11.55 18.82 7.07
CA ALA A 131 -10.99 17.54 7.43
C ALA A 131 -10.95 16.59 6.23
N GLY A 132 -10.10 15.57 6.32
CA GLY A 132 -9.96 14.55 5.29
C GLY A 132 -8.80 13.62 5.60
N GLY A 133 -8.43 12.82 4.61
CA GLY A 133 -7.28 11.93 4.70
C GLY A 133 -6.93 11.37 3.34
N CYS A 134 -5.72 10.83 3.22
CA CYS A 134 -5.31 10.20 1.97
C CYS A 134 -4.37 9.00 2.21
N TYR A 135 -4.43 8.07 1.27
CA TYR A 135 -3.46 7.01 1.09
C TYR A 135 -3.33 6.70 -0.41
N GLY A 136 -2.09 6.60 -0.89
CA GLY A 136 -1.83 6.33 -2.30
C GLY A 136 -1.90 4.84 -2.65
N LEU A 137 -1.86 4.54 -3.95
CA LEU A 137 -1.65 3.17 -4.46
C LEU A 137 -0.43 2.56 -3.79
N SER A 138 -0.54 1.32 -3.30
CA SER A 138 0.49 0.70 -2.48
C SER A 138 0.50 -0.82 -2.67
N VAL A 139 1.69 -1.42 -2.70
CA VAL A 139 1.86 -2.89 -2.70
C VAL A 139 1.44 -3.55 -1.38
N TYR A 140 1.22 -2.74 -0.34
CA TYR A 140 0.61 -3.18 0.92
C TYR A 140 -0.92 -3.05 0.92
N GLY A 141 -1.50 -2.48 -0.15
CA GLY A 141 -2.93 -2.28 -0.31
C GLY A 141 -3.67 -3.59 -0.58
N LYS A 142 -5.00 -3.55 -0.45
CA LYS A 142 -5.85 -4.70 -0.71
C LYS A 142 -5.82 -5.08 -2.19
N GLN A 143 -5.82 -6.37 -2.45
CA GLN A 143 -5.74 -6.95 -3.79
C GLN A 143 -7.11 -7.36 -4.32
N PHE A 144 -7.31 -7.15 -5.60
CA PHE A 144 -8.54 -7.49 -6.32
C PHE A 144 -8.20 -8.18 -7.64
N GLY A 145 -9.02 -9.14 -8.03
CA GLY A 145 -8.84 -9.85 -9.30
C GLY A 145 -9.24 -9.05 -10.53
N SER A 146 -9.90 -7.89 -10.37
CA SER A 146 -10.32 -7.04 -11.48
C SER A 146 -10.40 -5.57 -11.09
N ARG A 147 -10.35 -4.70 -12.11
CA ARG A 147 -10.57 -3.25 -11.99
C ARG A 147 -11.90 -2.96 -11.29
N ASP A 148 -12.97 -3.60 -11.76
CA ASP A 148 -14.32 -3.32 -11.26
C ASP A 148 -14.51 -3.77 -9.81
N ALA A 149 -13.87 -4.88 -9.40
CA ALA A 149 -13.88 -5.30 -8.01
C ALA A 149 -13.15 -4.29 -7.10
N ALA A 150 -11.98 -3.79 -7.55
CA ALA A 150 -11.25 -2.74 -6.83
C ALA A 150 -12.06 -1.45 -6.74
N PHE A 151 -12.65 -1.02 -7.86
CA PHE A 151 -13.43 0.20 -7.94
C PHE A 151 -14.70 0.14 -7.09
N ASN A 152 -15.48 -0.94 -7.19
CA ASN A 152 -16.67 -1.12 -6.36
C ASN A 152 -16.34 -1.14 -4.87
N HIS A 153 -15.21 -1.75 -4.49
CA HIS A 153 -14.78 -1.73 -3.10
C HIS A 153 -14.42 -0.32 -2.62
N ALA A 154 -13.61 0.39 -3.40
CA ALA A 154 -13.20 1.77 -3.11
C ALA A 154 -14.42 2.72 -3.02
N LEU A 155 -15.37 2.59 -3.95
CA LEU A 155 -16.57 3.41 -4.00
C LEU A 155 -17.46 3.19 -2.77
N ASN A 156 -17.61 1.93 -2.35
CA ASN A 156 -18.36 1.58 -1.14
C ASN A 156 -17.67 2.07 0.14
N GLU A 157 -16.34 2.01 0.21
CA GLU A 157 -15.58 2.56 1.33
C GLU A 157 -15.78 4.08 1.43
N LEU A 158 -15.61 4.81 0.31
CA LEU A 158 -15.83 6.26 0.26
C LEU A 158 -17.26 6.62 0.67
N LYS A 159 -18.26 5.90 0.14
CA LYS A 159 -19.67 6.07 0.52
C LYS A 159 -19.87 5.91 2.02
N SER A 160 -19.36 4.83 2.61
CA SER A 160 -19.42 4.56 4.04
C SER A 160 -18.77 5.68 4.87
N MET A 161 -17.61 6.17 4.47
CA MET A 161 -16.92 7.28 5.13
C MET A 161 -17.75 8.57 5.10
N MET A 162 -18.28 8.94 3.94
CA MET A 162 -19.12 10.13 3.78
C MET A 162 -20.44 10.01 4.55
N THR A 163 -21.11 8.87 4.48
CA THR A 163 -22.37 8.63 5.19
C THR A 163 -22.21 8.76 6.71
N LYS A 164 -21.09 8.29 7.28
CA LYS A 164 -20.79 8.44 8.72
C LYS A 164 -20.69 9.91 9.18
N LYS A 165 -20.47 10.85 8.26
CA LYS A 165 -20.32 12.29 8.55
C LYS A 165 -21.57 13.11 8.21
N LEU A 166 -22.63 12.48 7.70
CA LEU A 166 -23.91 13.16 7.48
C LEU A 166 -24.51 13.63 8.80
N GLY A 167 -24.95 14.89 8.83
CA GLY A 167 -25.53 15.51 10.03
C GLY A 167 -24.53 15.73 11.17
N SER A 168 -23.22 15.65 10.90
CA SER A 168 -22.19 15.93 11.90
C SER A 168 -22.38 17.32 12.50
N THR A 169 -22.25 17.42 13.82
CA THR A 169 -22.30 18.69 14.55
C THR A 169 -20.98 19.45 14.48
N ASP A 170 -19.89 18.82 14.01
CA ASP A 170 -18.60 19.47 13.75
C ASP A 170 -18.62 20.15 12.38
N THR A 171 -19.38 21.24 12.29
CA THR A 171 -19.65 21.95 11.03
C THR A 171 -18.42 22.67 10.45
N THR A 172 -17.36 22.82 11.25
CA THR A 172 -16.08 23.38 10.80
C THR A 172 -15.31 22.37 9.95
N ASN A 173 -15.24 21.12 10.41
CA ASN A 173 -14.47 20.06 9.77
C ASN A 173 -15.27 19.27 8.74
N ASP A 174 -16.53 18.96 9.06
CA ASP A 174 -17.43 18.10 8.29
C ASP A 174 -18.46 18.94 7.54
N LYS A 175 -18.02 19.62 6.47
CA LYS A 175 -18.88 20.48 5.64
C LYS A 175 -19.91 19.65 4.90
N GLN A 176 -21.15 19.73 5.36
CA GLN A 176 -22.29 19.00 4.77
C GLN A 176 -22.45 19.20 3.25
N PRO A 177 -22.25 20.41 2.67
CA PRO A 177 -22.30 20.56 1.21
C PRO A 177 -21.29 19.68 0.46
N VAL A 178 -20.07 19.51 0.98
CA VAL A 178 -19.02 18.68 0.37
C VAL A 178 -19.36 17.19 0.47
N ILE A 179 -19.83 16.77 1.65
CA ILE A 179 -20.24 15.39 1.91
C ILE A 179 -21.43 15.00 1.01
N ILE A 180 -22.45 15.85 0.94
CA ILE A 180 -23.65 15.61 0.13
C ILE A 180 -23.31 15.62 -1.37
N ALA A 181 -22.46 16.54 -1.83
CA ALA A 181 -22.01 16.57 -3.22
C ALA A 181 -21.27 15.29 -3.59
N THR A 182 -20.39 14.80 -2.72
CA THR A 182 -19.67 13.54 -2.91
C THR A 182 -20.62 12.35 -2.99
N LEU A 183 -21.57 12.23 -2.05
CA LEU A 183 -22.55 11.14 -2.04
C LEU A 183 -23.44 11.14 -3.29
N ARG A 184 -23.90 12.32 -3.74
CA ARG A 184 -24.67 12.45 -4.99
C ARG A 184 -23.89 11.96 -6.20
N GLU A 185 -22.60 12.27 -6.27
CA GLU A 185 -21.78 11.83 -7.40
C GLU A 185 -21.50 10.32 -7.37
N ILE A 186 -21.35 9.75 -6.16
CA ILE A 186 -21.30 8.30 -5.98
C ILE A 186 -22.58 7.65 -6.49
N GLU A 187 -23.76 8.14 -6.09
CA GLU A 187 -25.05 7.58 -6.52
C GLU A 187 -25.22 7.62 -8.04
N LYS A 188 -24.91 8.76 -8.68
CA LYS A 188 -24.92 8.86 -10.14
C LYS A 188 -23.99 7.85 -10.80
N THR A 189 -22.79 7.69 -10.24
CA THR A 189 -21.80 6.73 -10.75
C THR A 189 -22.34 5.29 -10.66
N GLN A 190 -22.94 4.93 -9.53
CA GLN A 190 -23.55 3.60 -9.32
C GLN A 190 -24.69 3.34 -10.32
N VAL A 191 -25.55 4.33 -10.56
CA VAL A 191 -26.64 4.24 -11.56
C VAL A 191 -26.06 4.03 -12.97
N ASN A 192 -25.06 4.80 -13.35
CA ASN A 192 -24.43 4.69 -14.68
C ASN A 192 -23.76 3.32 -14.88
N MET A 193 -23.14 2.74 -13.85
CA MET A 193 -22.55 1.41 -13.92
C MET A 193 -23.60 0.32 -14.19
N ILE A 194 -24.78 0.42 -13.55
CA ILE A 194 -25.88 -0.53 -13.77
C ILE A 194 -26.41 -0.39 -15.21
N GLN A 195 -26.61 0.84 -15.69
CA GLN A 195 -27.12 1.10 -17.04
C GLN A 195 -26.21 0.52 -18.13
N LEU A 196 -24.88 0.59 -17.95
CA LEU A 196 -23.91 0.01 -18.88
C LEU A 196 -23.89 -1.52 -18.87
N SER A 197 -24.29 -2.16 -17.77
CA SER A 197 -24.33 -3.63 -17.67
C SER A 197 -25.58 -4.28 -18.29
N LEU A 198 -26.55 -3.47 -18.72
CA LEU A 198 -27.81 -3.91 -19.32
C LEU A 198 -27.78 -3.95 -20.86
N PHE A 199 -26.64 -3.63 -21.48
CA PHE A 199 -26.39 -3.70 -22.92
C PHE A 199 -25.24 -4.66 -23.23
#